data_AF-A0A1C5RX77-F1
#
_entry.id   AF-A0A1C5RX77-F1
#
_cell.length_a   1.000
_cell.length_b   1.000
_cell.length_c   1.000
_cell.angle_alpha   90.00
_cell.angle_beta   90.00
_cell.angle_gamma   90.00
#
_symmetry.space_group_name_H-M   'P 1'
#
loop_
_entity.id
_entity.type
_entity.pdbx_description
1 polymer ?
#
loop_
_entity_poly.entity_id
_entity_poly.type
_entity_poly.pdbx_seq_one_letter_code
_entity_poly.pdbx_strand_id
1 'polypeptide(L)'
;MIRKIYTLLILGLCLGFVACNDDNDGVDPNAAAPVINCPMEEVNVDLNKVDNLPVVAVIKSQAGLRSVSMKIQTVEGTIDYKTVTDFFNPNSYSLSEKLEYNTNYQSFIIEAIDNLDHVTMKSVTFKITDVMERPVITFDPEEIVYDEMEENPEIPRTTFKVISEAGLKSVGIYLVSANGQESKADLTLNGEQEYSYDELVIYKEGDKGLKVKAEDTYGNITISTLPVIYRAIPGPQLVLPEKPISINTGEIIKLPIKIESVRGVQEIVVYRVENTEETEIMRMPMNGEKTIEDVLEIDDFTNATTQLKVVSSDGRAEKNAVGNVKIYVDMDVVTFDIASQTYANSCNVKYPDTYAIVSLKDLKTYSVDYAIASQANALNVDFRFYCYGSTGEPRLYSMHASGTSNKENEYVGTTGSLMDMPKRNTTGFLKLPSTFDYKNATVSSIAEIAASTVSTGTLKAFEIDDVIAFRTGSTSSAGATRIGIMKIVNMTAPKDLVSNNPTARVMTVEIKFPKKK
;
A
#
# COMPACT_ATOMS: atom_id res chain seq x y z
N MET A 1 8.46 -23.74 -44.15
CA MET A 1 8.92 -24.01 -45.53
C MET A 1 9.83 -25.25 -45.66
N ILE A 2 10.30 -25.81 -44.53
CA ILE A 2 11.26 -26.94 -44.45
C ILE A 2 10.66 -28.32 -44.79
N ARG A 3 9.34 -28.53 -44.62
CA ARG A 3 8.68 -29.83 -44.90
C ARG A 3 8.66 -30.23 -46.38
N LYS A 4 8.84 -29.30 -47.31
CA LYS A 4 8.77 -29.58 -48.76
C LYS A 4 10.10 -30.05 -49.37
N ILE A 5 11.23 -29.80 -48.70
CA ILE A 5 12.56 -30.23 -49.18
C ILE A 5 12.82 -31.70 -48.80
N TYR A 6 12.36 -32.14 -47.61
CA TYR A 6 12.50 -33.53 -47.17
C TYR A 6 11.76 -34.54 -48.05
N THR A 7 10.61 -34.17 -48.61
CA THR A 7 9.86 -35.07 -49.53
C THR A 7 10.50 -35.14 -50.91
N LEU A 8 11.22 -34.10 -51.36
CA LEU A 8 11.85 -34.06 -52.67
C LEU A 8 13.21 -34.78 -52.71
N LEU A 9 13.96 -34.78 -51.60
CA LEU A 9 15.26 -35.48 -51.54
C LEU A 9 15.10 -37.01 -51.49
N ILE A 10 13.99 -37.51 -50.93
CA ILE A 10 13.70 -38.95 -50.82
C ILE A 10 13.06 -39.50 -52.10
N LEU A 11 12.36 -38.67 -52.89
CA LEU A 11 11.71 -39.11 -54.13
C LEU A 11 12.64 -39.16 -55.36
N GLY A 12 13.74 -38.41 -55.35
CA GLY A 12 14.67 -38.29 -56.48
C GLY A 12 15.63 -39.46 -56.69
N LEU A 13 15.65 -40.45 -55.78
CA LEU A 13 16.60 -41.57 -55.81
C LEU A 13 15.95 -42.94 -56.08
N CYS A 14 14.67 -42.96 -56.47
CA CYS A 14 13.87 -44.19 -56.65
C CYS A 14 13.64 -44.61 -58.11
N LEU A 15 14.34 -44.05 -59.11
CA LEU A 15 14.14 -44.43 -60.51
C LEU A 15 15.39 -45.10 -61.10
N GLY A 16 15.34 -46.44 -61.14
CA GLY A 16 16.28 -47.26 -61.88
C GLY A 16 16.40 -48.69 -61.36
N PHE A 17 15.33 -49.48 -61.39
CA PHE A 17 15.44 -50.94 -61.30
C PHE A 17 14.54 -51.62 -62.33
N VAL A 18 15.19 -52.04 -63.41
CA VAL A 18 14.74 -53.12 -64.30
C VAL A 18 14.81 -54.40 -63.47
N ALA A 19 13.69 -55.12 -63.41
CA ALA A 19 13.60 -56.43 -62.79
C ALA A 19 14.28 -57.48 -63.68
N CYS A 20 15.42 -57.98 -63.23
CA CYS A 20 15.90 -59.32 -63.55
C CYS A 20 16.04 -60.06 -62.22
N ASN A 21 15.07 -60.94 -61.95
CA ASN A 21 15.28 -62.06 -61.04
C ASN A 21 16.31 -62.96 -61.72
N ASP A 22 17.50 -63.05 -61.16
CA ASP A 22 18.38 -64.17 -61.37
C ASP A 22 18.73 -64.68 -59.97
N ASP A 23 18.12 -65.80 -59.61
CA ASP A 23 18.46 -66.59 -58.43
C ASP A 23 19.87 -67.16 -58.66
N ASN A 24 20.87 -66.35 -58.41
CA ASN A 24 22.25 -66.77 -58.32
C ASN A 24 22.62 -66.75 -56.83
N ASP A 25 22.38 -67.87 -56.15
CA ASP A 25 22.75 -68.10 -54.74
C ASP A 25 24.29 -68.09 -54.50
N GLY A 26 25.08 -67.72 -55.51
CA GLY A 26 26.50 -67.44 -55.38
C GLY A 26 26.75 -65.92 -55.36
N VAL A 27 27.27 -65.41 -54.24
CA VAL A 27 27.85 -64.06 -54.17
C VAL A 27 28.96 -63.96 -55.23
N ASP A 28 28.89 -62.97 -56.13
CA ASP A 28 29.92 -62.77 -57.16
C ASP A 28 31.27 -62.51 -56.47
N PRO A 29 32.27 -63.40 -56.62
CA PRO A 29 33.56 -63.25 -55.95
C PRO A 29 34.37 -62.02 -56.41
N ASN A 30 33.93 -61.33 -57.48
CA ASN A 30 34.56 -60.09 -57.97
C ASN A 30 33.76 -58.82 -57.63
N ALA A 31 32.73 -58.92 -56.77
CA ALA A 31 31.93 -57.77 -56.36
C ALA A 31 32.78 -56.68 -55.68
N ALA A 32 32.53 -55.41 -56.02
CA ALA A 32 33.27 -54.29 -55.46
C ALA A 32 32.91 -54.06 -53.98
N ALA A 33 33.86 -53.51 -53.22
CA ALA A 33 33.67 -53.15 -51.82
C ALA A 33 32.47 -52.18 -51.63
N PRO A 34 31.84 -52.17 -50.44
CA PRO A 34 30.72 -51.28 -50.15
C PRO A 34 31.06 -49.81 -50.39
N VAL A 35 30.08 -49.03 -50.85
CA VAL A 35 30.22 -47.59 -51.02
C VAL A 35 29.33 -46.88 -50.00
N ILE A 36 29.94 -46.03 -49.18
CA ILE A 36 29.24 -45.17 -48.21
C ILE A 36 29.15 -43.76 -48.79
N ASN A 37 27.93 -43.30 -49.04
CA ASN A 37 27.69 -41.95 -49.52
C ASN A 37 27.00 -41.11 -48.43
N CYS A 38 27.69 -40.06 -47.98
CA CYS A 38 27.19 -39.09 -47.02
C CYS A 38 26.89 -37.80 -47.79
N PRO A 39 25.69 -37.21 -47.66
CA PRO A 39 25.36 -35.94 -48.31
C PRO A 39 26.11 -34.75 -47.70
N MET A 40 26.68 -34.93 -46.51
CA MET A 40 27.49 -33.94 -45.80
C MET A 40 28.78 -34.61 -45.30
N GLU A 41 29.90 -33.91 -45.45
CA GLU A 41 31.21 -34.34 -44.91
C GLU A 41 31.44 -33.78 -43.49
N GLU A 42 30.72 -32.71 -43.13
CA GLU A 42 30.75 -32.06 -41.82
C GLU A 42 29.32 -31.76 -41.35
N VAL A 43 29.05 -31.97 -40.05
CA VAL A 43 27.84 -31.51 -39.38
C VAL A 43 28.22 -30.42 -38.37
N ASN A 44 27.66 -29.23 -38.58
CA ASN A 44 27.77 -28.12 -37.63
C ASN A 44 26.72 -28.30 -36.54
N VAL A 45 27.18 -28.44 -35.30
CA VAL A 45 26.35 -28.71 -34.12
C VAL A 45 26.44 -27.50 -33.21
N ASP A 46 25.30 -26.98 -32.79
CA ASP A 46 25.20 -25.86 -31.87
C ASP A 46 24.43 -26.32 -30.64
N LEU A 47 25.12 -26.45 -29.50
CA LEU A 47 24.53 -26.95 -28.26
C LEU A 47 23.55 -25.95 -27.63
N ASN A 48 23.54 -24.70 -28.09
CA ASN A 48 22.56 -23.68 -27.69
C ASN A 48 21.22 -23.82 -28.45
N LYS A 49 21.14 -24.74 -29.43
CA LYS A 49 19.92 -25.01 -30.21
C LYS A 49 19.36 -26.39 -29.91
N VAL A 50 18.04 -26.47 -29.88
CA VAL A 50 17.30 -27.70 -29.56
C VAL A 50 17.35 -28.74 -30.68
N ASP A 51 17.49 -28.33 -31.94
CA ASP A 51 17.49 -29.25 -33.10
C ASP A 51 18.78 -29.10 -33.89
N ASN A 52 19.65 -30.10 -33.79
CA ASN A 52 20.83 -30.27 -34.62
C ASN A 52 20.55 -31.27 -35.75
N LEU A 53 21.23 -31.12 -36.89
CA LEU A 53 21.01 -31.98 -38.05
C LEU A 53 21.42 -33.42 -37.74
N PRO A 54 20.65 -34.45 -38.18
CA PRO A 54 21.06 -35.83 -38.05
C PRO A 54 22.23 -36.16 -38.97
N VAL A 55 23.01 -37.18 -38.60
CA VAL A 55 23.98 -37.80 -39.51
C VAL A 55 23.22 -38.74 -40.45
N VAL A 56 23.37 -38.53 -41.76
CA VAL A 56 22.68 -39.31 -42.80
C VAL A 56 23.71 -39.96 -43.72
N ALA A 57 23.48 -41.21 -44.10
CA ALA A 57 24.27 -41.88 -45.14
C ALA A 57 23.45 -42.94 -45.88
N VAL A 58 23.83 -43.20 -47.12
CA VAL A 58 23.35 -44.32 -47.94
C VAL A 58 24.52 -45.21 -48.26
N ILE A 59 24.39 -46.49 -47.91
CA ILE A 59 25.39 -47.52 -48.06
C ILE A 59 24.89 -48.50 -49.10
N LYS A 60 25.70 -48.79 -50.11
CA LYS A 60 25.40 -49.79 -51.14
C LYS A 60 26.49 -50.85 -51.18
N SER A 61 26.08 -52.11 -51.35
CA SER A 61 26.99 -53.24 -51.54
C SER A 61 26.49 -54.10 -52.70
N GLN A 62 27.40 -54.55 -53.56
CA GLN A 62 27.10 -55.52 -54.62
C GLN A 62 27.05 -56.96 -54.08
N ALA A 63 27.83 -57.25 -53.03
CA ALA A 63 27.94 -58.57 -52.41
C ALA A 63 26.91 -58.82 -51.29
N GLY A 64 26.07 -57.81 -51.00
CA GLY A 64 25.19 -57.78 -49.83
C GLY A 64 25.95 -57.39 -48.54
N LEU A 65 25.31 -56.59 -47.69
CA LEU A 65 25.84 -56.11 -46.42
C LEU A 65 25.72 -57.19 -45.36
N ARG A 66 26.80 -57.42 -44.62
CA ARG A 66 26.82 -58.26 -43.43
C ARG A 66 26.64 -57.45 -42.16
N SER A 67 27.29 -56.29 -42.08
CA SER A 67 27.14 -55.39 -40.94
C SER A 67 27.46 -53.95 -41.30
N VAL A 68 26.75 -53.03 -40.64
CA VAL A 68 27.06 -51.61 -40.61
C VAL A 68 27.25 -51.21 -39.16
N SER A 69 28.47 -50.88 -38.77
CA SER A 69 28.80 -50.36 -37.44
C SER A 69 28.95 -48.84 -37.49
N MET A 70 28.36 -48.18 -36.52
CA MET A 70 28.39 -46.75 -36.32
C MET A 70 29.10 -46.48 -34.99
N LYS A 71 30.11 -45.63 -35.03
CA LYS A 71 30.94 -45.27 -33.88
C LYS A 71 31.07 -43.75 -33.80
N ILE A 72 31.25 -43.23 -32.60
CA ILE A 72 31.51 -41.82 -32.36
C ILE A 72 32.96 -41.68 -31.95
N GLN A 73 33.73 -40.90 -32.71
CA GLN A 73 35.07 -40.49 -32.30
C GLN A 73 34.94 -39.30 -31.36
N THR A 74 35.57 -39.40 -30.19
CA THR A 74 35.70 -38.32 -29.21
C THR A 74 37.17 -37.96 -29.01
N VAL A 75 37.44 -36.88 -28.27
CA VAL A 75 38.81 -36.54 -27.82
C VAL A 75 39.46 -37.64 -26.95
N GLU A 76 38.66 -38.45 -26.24
CA GLU A 76 39.15 -39.47 -25.29
C GLU A 76 39.25 -40.87 -25.91
N GLY A 77 38.63 -41.09 -27.08
CA GLY A 77 38.61 -42.38 -27.75
C GLY A 77 37.35 -42.60 -28.59
N THR A 78 37.21 -43.82 -29.10
CA THR A 78 36.08 -44.22 -29.94
C THR A 78 35.01 -44.92 -29.10
N ILE A 79 33.76 -44.50 -29.25
CA ILE A 79 32.59 -45.07 -28.58
C ILE A 79 31.77 -45.85 -29.61
N ASP A 80 31.41 -47.10 -29.31
CA ASP A 80 30.46 -47.85 -30.13
C ASP A 80 29.05 -47.27 -29.95
N TYR A 81 28.44 -46.82 -31.04
CA TYR A 81 27.11 -46.20 -31.00
C TYR A 81 26.02 -47.20 -31.36
N LYS A 82 26.12 -47.85 -32.53
CA LYS A 82 25.08 -48.77 -33.03
C LYS A 82 25.64 -49.68 -34.09
N THR A 83 25.26 -50.96 -34.07
CA THR A 83 25.61 -51.91 -35.14
C THR A 83 24.34 -52.54 -35.67
N VAL A 84 24.23 -52.62 -37.00
CA VAL A 84 23.12 -53.22 -37.72
C VAL A 84 23.63 -54.41 -38.51
N THR A 85 23.02 -55.57 -38.30
CA THR A 85 23.38 -56.84 -38.96
C THR A 85 22.22 -57.49 -39.69
N ASP A 86 21.03 -56.87 -39.62
CA ASP A 86 19.82 -57.34 -40.30
C ASP A 86 19.31 -56.25 -41.24
N PHE A 87 19.16 -56.58 -42.52
CA PHE A 87 18.89 -55.64 -43.59
C PHE A 87 17.67 -56.07 -44.39
N PHE A 88 16.67 -55.18 -44.48
CA PHE A 88 15.51 -55.39 -45.34
C PHE A 88 15.90 -55.55 -46.82
N ASN A 89 16.89 -54.78 -47.26
CA ASN A 89 17.54 -54.97 -48.56
C ASN A 89 19.01 -55.28 -48.31
N PRO A 90 19.50 -56.49 -48.62
CA PRO A 90 20.89 -56.86 -48.38
C PRO A 90 21.86 -55.95 -49.13
N ASN A 91 21.49 -55.36 -50.27
CA ASN A 91 22.38 -54.55 -51.10
C ASN A 91 22.37 -53.05 -50.76
N SER A 92 21.52 -52.61 -49.83
CA SER A 92 21.40 -51.18 -49.51
C SER A 92 20.91 -50.92 -48.08
N TYR A 93 21.56 -49.99 -47.40
CA TYR A 93 21.15 -49.51 -46.09
C TYR A 93 21.20 -47.98 -46.03
N SER A 94 20.16 -47.35 -45.47
CA SER A 94 20.11 -45.91 -45.25
C SER A 94 19.98 -45.64 -43.76
N LEU A 95 20.84 -44.76 -43.24
CA LEU A 95 20.80 -44.33 -41.84
C LEU A 95 20.51 -42.84 -41.72
N SER A 96 19.83 -42.47 -40.63
CA SER A 96 19.54 -41.09 -40.22
C SER A 96 19.52 -41.05 -38.70
N GLU A 97 20.67 -40.76 -38.11
CA GLU A 97 20.89 -40.83 -36.66
C GLU A 97 20.91 -39.42 -36.07
N LYS A 98 19.94 -39.14 -35.17
CA LYS A 98 19.94 -37.93 -34.34
C LYS A 98 20.73 -38.23 -33.07
N LEU A 99 21.95 -37.68 -33.01
CA LEU A 99 22.84 -37.91 -31.88
C LEU A 99 22.55 -36.94 -30.75
N GLU A 100 22.71 -37.40 -29.51
CA GLU A 100 22.87 -36.53 -28.35
C GLU A 100 24.34 -36.08 -28.33
N TYR A 101 24.57 -34.88 -28.87
CA TYR A 101 25.93 -34.33 -29.02
C TYR A 101 26.52 -33.91 -27.68
N ASN A 102 27.83 -34.12 -27.55
CA ASN A 102 28.67 -33.63 -26.46
C ASN A 102 29.82 -32.81 -27.06
N THR A 103 30.34 -31.82 -26.34
CA THR A 103 31.45 -30.94 -26.77
C THR A 103 32.71 -31.69 -27.15
N ASN A 104 32.91 -32.90 -26.61
CA ASN A 104 34.08 -33.71 -26.86
C ASN A 104 34.00 -34.59 -28.13
N TYR A 105 32.87 -34.58 -28.86
CA TYR A 105 32.71 -35.37 -30.08
C TYR A 105 33.46 -34.73 -31.26
N GLN A 106 34.14 -35.56 -32.05
CA GLN A 106 34.94 -35.14 -33.19
C GLN A 106 34.37 -35.61 -34.54
N SER A 107 33.87 -36.84 -34.62
CA SER A 107 33.27 -37.36 -35.85
C SER A 107 32.37 -38.57 -35.63
N PHE A 108 31.52 -38.86 -36.63
CA PHE A 108 30.75 -40.08 -36.75
C PHE A 108 31.40 -41.01 -37.77
N ILE A 109 31.83 -42.19 -37.33
CA ILE A 109 32.48 -43.19 -38.18
C ILE A 109 31.44 -44.25 -38.56
N ILE A 110 31.29 -44.47 -39.86
CA ILE A 110 30.44 -45.51 -40.43
C ILE A 110 31.37 -46.54 -41.06
N GLU A 111 31.29 -47.77 -40.58
CA GLU A 111 32.02 -48.93 -41.08
C GLU A 111 31.01 -49.91 -41.68
N ALA A 112 31.15 -50.21 -42.97
CA ALA A 112 30.31 -51.17 -43.67
C ALA A 112 31.15 -52.38 -44.07
N ILE A 113 30.65 -53.58 -43.75
CA ILE A 113 31.27 -54.85 -44.09
C ILE A 113 30.28 -55.67 -44.92
N ASP A 114 30.71 -56.17 -46.07
CA ASP A 114 29.89 -57.04 -46.93
C ASP A 114 30.07 -58.54 -46.61
N ASN A 115 29.34 -59.38 -47.35
CA ASN A 115 29.42 -60.84 -47.21
C ASN A 115 30.72 -61.46 -47.75
N LEU A 116 31.57 -60.67 -48.42
CA LEU A 116 32.91 -61.08 -48.89
C LEU A 116 34.04 -60.53 -48.00
N ASP A 117 33.71 -60.03 -46.81
CA ASP A 117 34.65 -59.45 -45.85
C ASP A 117 35.31 -58.14 -46.30
N HIS A 118 34.82 -57.47 -47.35
CA HIS A 118 35.31 -56.14 -47.71
C HIS A 118 34.83 -55.11 -46.69
N VAL A 119 35.75 -54.25 -46.24
CA VAL A 119 35.48 -53.19 -45.25
C VAL A 119 35.64 -51.83 -45.91
N THR A 120 34.63 -50.98 -45.78
CA THR A 120 34.69 -49.56 -46.14
C THR A 120 34.36 -48.72 -44.92
N MET A 121 35.16 -47.69 -44.67
CA MET A 121 34.91 -46.72 -43.60
C MET A 121 34.72 -45.32 -44.17
N LYS A 122 33.80 -44.56 -43.60
CA LYS A 122 33.65 -43.13 -43.87
C LYS A 122 33.36 -42.37 -42.57
N SER A 123 34.00 -41.22 -42.42
CA SER A 123 33.84 -40.34 -41.26
C SER A 123 33.11 -39.07 -41.66
N VAL A 124 32.17 -38.62 -40.84
CA VAL A 124 31.51 -37.31 -40.92
C VAL A 124 31.97 -36.48 -39.73
N THR A 125 32.68 -35.38 -39.97
CA THR A 125 33.28 -34.57 -38.91
C THR A 125 32.22 -33.72 -38.21
N PHE A 126 32.41 -33.44 -36.92
CA PHE A 126 31.59 -32.50 -36.16
C PHE A 126 32.34 -31.20 -35.90
N LYS A 127 31.63 -30.08 -36.07
CA LYS A 127 32.08 -28.78 -35.58
C LYS A 127 31.08 -28.31 -34.53
N ILE A 128 31.50 -28.36 -33.26
CA ILE A 128 30.60 -28.16 -32.12
C ILE A 128 30.81 -26.77 -31.51
N THR A 129 29.75 -25.98 -31.49
CA THR A 129 29.66 -24.75 -30.68
C THR A 129 29.15 -25.14 -29.29
N ASP A 130 29.97 -24.88 -28.28
CA ASP A 130 29.65 -25.15 -26.88
C ASP A 130 28.49 -24.25 -26.38
N VAL A 131 27.92 -24.61 -25.23
CA VAL A 131 26.94 -23.81 -24.52
C VAL A 131 27.58 -22.50 -24.08
N MET A 132 26.99 -21.39 -24.50
CA MET A 132 27.48 -20.05 -24.18
C MET A 132 26.94 -19.58 -22.82
N GLU A 133 27.77 -18.86 -22.06
CA GLU A 133 27.32 -18.24 -20.83
C GLU A 133 26.33 -17.09 -21.11
N ARG A 134 25.49 -16.80 -20.11
CA ARG A 134 24.54 -15.69 -20.19
C ARG A 134 25.26 -14.35 -20.13
N PRO A 135 24.67 -13.26 -20.66
CA PRO A 135 25.24 -11.92 -20.52
C PRO A 135 25.53 -11.57 -19.05
N VAL A 136 26.65 -10.91 -18.81
CA VAL A 136 27.04 -10.42 -17.48
C VAL A 136 26.89 -8.90 -17.45
N ILE A 137 26.22 -8.38 -16.41
CA ILE A 137 26.04 -6.94 -16.17
C ILE A 137 26.85 -6.56 -14.94
N THR A 138 27.77 -5.60 -15.09
CA THR A 138 28.61 -5.09 -13.99
C THR A 138 28.40 -3.59 -13.84
N PHE A 139 28.05 -3.15 -12.63
CA PHE A 139 27.91 -1.73 -12.30
C PHE A 139 29.19 -1.21 -11.67
N ASP A 140 29.56 0.04 -12.01
CA ASP A 140 30.67 0.75 -11.38
C ASP A 140 30.30 2.24 -11.28
N PRO A 141 29.95 2.77 -10.09
CA PRO A 141 29.93 2.10 -8.79
C PRO A 141 28.80 1.04 -8.64
N GLU A 142 28.92 0.16 -7.64
CA GLU A 142 27.92 -0.88 -7.32
C GLU A 142 26.59 -0.32 -6.75
N GLU A 143 26.60 0.93 -6.28
CA GLU A 143 25.42 1.68 -5.83
C GLU A 143 25.58 3.17 -6.11
N ILE A 144 24.44 3.86 -6.24
CA ILE A 144 24.40 5.33 -6.33
C ILE A 144 23.88 5.87 -5.01
N VAL A 145 24.64 6.77 -4.40
CA VAL A 145 24.23 7.53 -3.21
C VAL A 145 24.20 9.01 -3.56
N TYR A 146 23.04 9.64 -3.43
CA TYR A 146 22.88 11.08 -3.60
C TYR A 146 22.22 11.66 -2.35
N ASP A 147 22.97 12.50 -1.65
CA ASP A 147 22.55 13.12 -0.39
C ASP A 147 22.50 14.64 -0.54
N GLU A 148 21.30 15.19 -0.61
CA GLU A 148 21.10 16.64 -0.75
C GLU A 148 21.56 17.42 0.49
N MET A 149 21.81 16.76 1.62
CA MET A 149 22.25 17.44 2.85
C MET A 149 23.75 17.77 2.86
N GLU A 150 24.51 17.26 1.89
CA GLU A 150 25.93 17.59 1.75
C GLU A 150 26.13 19.07 1.38
N GLU A 151 27.30 19.63 1.70
CA GLU A 151 27.59 21.05 1.47
C GLU A 151 27.56 21.41 -0.02
N ASN A 152 27.95 20.48 -0.89
CA ASN A 152 27.91 20.59 -2.35
C ASN A 152 27.45 19.24 -2.93
N PRO A 153 26.14 18.96 -2.97
CA PRO A 153 25.65 17.67 -3.44
C PRO A 153 25.88 17.53 -4.95
N GLU A 154 26.59 16.49 -5.37
CA GLU A 154 26.81 16.17 -6.78
C GLU A 154 26.15 14.83 -7.11
N ILE A 155 25.38 14.79 -8.19
CA ILE A 155 24.75 13.54 -8.65
C ILE A 155 25.86 12.63 -9.21
N PRO A 156 26.07 11.42 -8.64
CA PRO A 156 27.08 10.51 -9.14
C PRO A 156 26.77 10.07 -10.58
N ARG A 157 27.82 9.90 -11.37
CA ARG A 157 27.69 9.44 -12.75
C ARG A 157 27.34 7.95 -12.76
N THR A 158 26.46 7.56 -13.68
CA THR A 158 25.94 6.20 -13.75
C THR A 158 26.70 5.43 -14.82
N THR A 159 27.48 4.42 -14.42
CA THR A 159 28.21 3.59 -15.38
C THR A 159 27.96 2.10 -15.17
N PHE A 160 27.89 1.37 -16.29
CA PHE A 160 27.86 -0.09 -16.28
C PHE A 160 28.38 -0.68 -17.59
N LYS A 161 28.76 -1.95 -17.54
CA LYS A 161 29.16 -2.75 -18.69
C LYS A 161 28.31 -4.00 -18.81
N VAL A 162 28.03 -4.37 -20.04
CA VAL A 162 27.37 -5.62 -20.40
C VAL A 162 28.31 -6.39 -21.32
N ILE A 163 28.60 -7.65 -20.99
CA ILE A 163 29.47 -8.53 -21.77
C ILE A 163 28.69 -9.81 -22.12
N SER A 164 28.75 -10.26 -23.37
CA SER A 164 28.15 -11.51 -23.84
C SER A 164 29.07 -12.22 -24.84
N GLU A 165 29.47 -13.45 -24.52
CA GLU A 165 30.26 -14.30 -25.42
C GLU A 165 29.50 -14.63 -26.71
N ALA A 166 28.19 -14.85 -26.60
CA ALA A 166 27.28 -15.09 -27.71
C ALA A 166 26.99 -13.85 -28.58
N GLY A 167 27.43 -12.66 -28.14
CA GLY A 167 27.02 -11.39 -28.71
C GLY A 167 25.65 -10.94 -28.19
N LEU A 168 25.50 -9.64 -28.01
CA LEU A 168 24.29 -9.00 -27.51
C LEU A 168 23.30 -8.75 -28.63
N LYS A 169 22.03 -9.00 -28.34
CA LYS A 169 20.89 -8.66 -29.19
C LYS A 169 20.22 -7.36 -28.74
N SER A 170 20.08 -7.14 -27.43
CA SER A 170 19.49 -5.92 -26.90
C SER A 170 19.89 -5.62 -25.46
N VAL A 171 19.85 -4.33 -25.12
CA VAL A 171 20.00 -3.82 -23.74
C VAL A 171 18.91 -2.81 -23.46
N GLY A 172 18.07 -3.09 -22.47
CA GLY A 172 17.04 -2.18 -21.96
C GLY A 172 17.43 -1.61 -20.60
N ILE A 173 17.26 -0.29 -20.42
CA ILE A 173 17.60 0.47 -19.22
C ILE A 173 16.33 1.11 -18.68
N TYR A 174 16.03 0.88 -17.42
CA TYR A 174 14.81 1.36 -16.78
C TYR A 174 15.11 1.99 -15.42
N LEU A 175 14.63 3.21 -15.19
CA LEU A 175 14.64 3.82 -13.86
C LEU A 175 13.47 3.27 -13.05
N VAL A 176 13.74 2.79 -11.85
CA VAL A 176 12.76 2.12 -10.98
C VAL A 176 12.46 2.99 -9.77
N SER A 177 11.18 3.16 -9.48
CA SER A 177 10.66 3.85 -8.30
C SER A 177 9.62 2.99 -7.58
N ALA A 178 9.12 3.45 -6.44
CA ALA A 178 8.02 2.79 -5.74
C ALA A 178 6.72 2.70 -6.58
N ASN A 179 6.54 3.62 -7.53
CA ASN A 179 5.30 3.74 -8.32
C ASN A 179 5.37 3.01 -9.67
N GLY A 180 6.50 2.38 -10.01
CA GLY A 180 6.70 1.66 -11.27
C GLY A 180 8.08 1.91 -11.89
N GLN A 181 8.18 1.63 -13.18
CA GLN A 181 9.43 1.72 -13.96
C GLN A 181 9.25 2.63 -15.18
N GLU A 182 10.26 3.44 -15.47
CA GLU A 182 10.35 4.34 -16.62
C GLU A 182 11.47 3.83 -17.55
N SER A 183 11.19 3.63 -18.85
CA SER A 183 12.25 3.29 -19.81
C SER A 183 13.13 4.51 -20.06
N LYS A 184 14.45 4.34 -19.89
CA LYS A 184 15.48 5.35 -20.19
C LYS A 184 16.13 5.10 -21.54
N ALA A 185 16.33 3.83 -21.91
CA ALA A 185 16.81 3.44 -23.22
C ALA A 185 16.41 1.99 -23.52
N ASP A 186 16.16 1.69 -24.79
CA ASP A 186 15.98 0.34 -25.30
C ASP A 186 16.82 0.23 -26.58
N LEU A 187 17.92 -0.52 -26.51
CA LEU A 187 18.94 -0.59 -27.55
C LEU A 187 18.90 -1.96 -28.22
N THR A 188 19.00 -1.97 -29.55
CA THR A 188 19.23 -3.19 -30.33
C THR A 188 20.69 -3.24 -30.71
N LEU A 189 21.37 -4.32 -30.32
CA LEU A 189 22.77 -4.57 -30.58
C LEU A 189 22.87 -5.71 -31.60
N ASN A 190 23.69 -5.52 -32.63
CA ASN A 190 23.74 -6.44 -33.78
C ASN A 190 24.78 -7.57 -33.55
N GLY A 191 24.74 -8.20 -32.37
CA GLY A 191 25.71 -9.23 -31.97
C GLY A 191 27.02 -8.68 -31.40
N GLU A 192 27.06 -7.41 -31.01
CA GLU A 192 28.24 -6.84 -30.33
C GLU A 192 28.52 -7.58 -29.02
N GLN A 193 29.79 -7.88 -28.73
CA GLN A 193 30.15 -8.64 -27.53
C GLN A 193 30.09 -7.80 -26.25
N GLU A 194 30.22 -6.48 -26.37
CA GLU A 194 30.30 -5.57 -25.23
C GLU A 194 29.45 -4.33 -25.46
N TYR A 195 28.83 -3.83 -24.40
CA TYR A 195 28.15 -2.55 -24.36
C TYR A 195 28.54 -1.81 -23.07
N SER A 196 28.86 -0.51 -23.19
CA SER A 196 29.17 0.35 -22.06
C SER A 196 28.19 1.52 -22.00
N TYR A 197 27.74 1.84 -20.79
CA TYR A 197 26.89 2.98 -20.51
C TYR A 197 27.63 3.92 -19.55
N ASP A 198 27.62 5.21 -19.85
CA ASP A 198 28.27 6.23 -19.03
C ASP A 198 27.56 7.59 -19.16
N GLU A 199 26.51 7.79 -18.38
CA GLU A 199 25.63 8.96 -18.47
C GLU A 199 25.34 9.57 -17.10
N LEU A 200 24.96 10.86 -17.10
CA LEU A 200 24.46 11.53 -15.91
C LEU A 200 22.95 11.33 -15.80
N VAL A 201 22.53 10.34 -15.00
CA VAL A 201 21.11 10.10 -14.73
C VAL A 201 20.65 11.01 -13.59
N ILE A 202 19.60 11.82 -13.83
CA ILE A 202 19.02 12.70 -12.81
C ILE A 202 18.11 11.88 -11.90
N TYR A 203 18.65 11.42 -10.77
CA TYR A 203 17.89 10.76 -9.71
C TYR A 203 17.09 11.76 -8.89
N LYS A 204 15.90 11.36 -8.44
CA LYS A 204 15.01 12.17 -7.60
C LYS A 204 14.47 11.37 -6.41
N GLU A 205 13.85 12.09 -5.46
CA GLU A 205 13.19 11.47 -4.32
C GLU A 205 12.17 10.41 -4.79
N GLY A 206 12.31 9.20 -4.26
CA GLY A 206 11.45 8.06 -4.59
C GLY A 206 12.04 7.07 -5.61
N ASP A 207 13.11 7.44 -6.32
CA ASP A 207 13.88 6.49 -7.12
C ASP A 207 14.56 5.46 -6.22
N LYS A 208 14.60 4.21 -6.68
CA LYS A 208 15.10 3.05 -5.92
C LYS A 208 16.22 2.29 -6.62
N GLY A 209 16.33 2.44 -7.94
CA GLY A 209 17.41 1.82 -8.69
C GLY A 209 17.33 2.02 -10.20
N LEU A 210 18.40 1.66 -10.89
CA LEU A 210 18.43 1.56 -12.34
C LEU A 210 18.51 0.08 -12.74
N LYS A 211 17.47 -0.43 -13.37
CA LYS A 211 17.38 -1.81 -13.84
C LYS A 211 17.91 -1.91 -15.27
N VAL A 212 18.82 -2.85 -15.49
CA VAL A 212 19.37 -3.20 -16.81
C VAL A 212 18.93 -4.61 -17.16
N LYS A 213 18.39 -4.78 -18.37
CA LYS A 213 18.01 -6.07 -18.96
C LYS A 213 18.83 -6.28 -20.23
N ALA A 214 19.64 -7.32 -20.27
CA ALA A 214 20.42 -7.70 -21.45
C ALA A 214 19.91 -9.02 -22.04
N GLU A 215 19.78 -9.08 -23.36
CA GLU A 215 19.43 -10.29 -24.12
C GLU A 215 20.53 -10.58 -25.14
N ASP A 216 21.01 -11.83 -25.23
CA ASP A 216 21.98 -12.26 -26.24
C ASP A 216 21.32 -12.75 -27.54
N THR A 217 22.14 -13.10 -28.53
CA THR A 217 21.68 -13.61 -29.83
C THR A 217 20.96 -14.98 -29.76
N TYR A 218 21.18 -15.74 -28.69
CA TYR A 218 20.50 -17.01 -28.41
C TYR A 218 19.20 -16.83 -27.61
N GLY A 219 18.91 -15.62 -27.13
CA GLY A 219 17.71 -15.29 -26.35
C GLY A 219 17.87 -15.51 -24.85
N ASN A 220 19.08 -15.73 -24.34
CA ASN A 220 19.33 -15.74 -22.91
C ASN A 220 19.23 -14.31 -22.36
N ILE A 221 18.58 -14.18 -21.20
CA ILE A 221 18.33 -12.88 -20.58
C ILE A 221 18.97 -12.82 -19.20
N THR A 222 19.68 -11.72 -18.94
CA THR A 222 20.16 -11.33 -17.61
C THR A 222 19.52 -10.00 -17.20
N ILE A 223 19.09 -9.90 -15.95
CA ILE A 223 18.55 -8.67 -15.36
C ILE A 223 19.34 -8.37 -14.10
N SER A 224 19.83 -7.14 -13.98
CA SER A 224 20.48 -6.64 -12.77
C SER A 224 19.97 -5.24 -12.45
N THR A 225 20.02 -4.84 -11.18
CA THR A 225 19.54 -3.51 -10.73
C THR A 225 20.62 -2.85 -9.90
N LEU A 226 21.04 -1.66 -10.33
CA LEU A 226 21.90 -0.75 -9.57
C LEU A 226 21.06 -0.07 -8.48
N PRO A 227 21.32 -0.29 -7.19
CA PRO A 227 20.62 0.37 -6.11
C PRO A 227 20.85 1.89 -6.13
N VAL A 228 19.81 2.66 -5.81
CA VAL A 228 19.87 4.11 -5.65
C VAL A 228 19.38 4.49 -4.25
N ILE A 229 20.22 5.21 -3.51
CA ILE A 229 19.92 5.78 -2.20
C ILE A 229 19.82 7.30 -2.36
N TYR A 230 18.59 7.81 -2.38
CA TYR A 230 18.31 9.24 -2.40
C TYR A 230 17.98 9.74 -0.99
N ARG A 231 18.73 10.72 -0.49
CA ARG A 231 18.45 11.40 0.79
C ARG A 231 18.05 12.84 0.52
N ALA A 232 16.76 13.11 0.59
CA ALA A 232 16.20 14.44 0.40
C ALA A 232 16.41 15.30 1.64
N ILE A 233 16.62 16.61 1.48
CA ILE A 233 16.54 17.53 2.63
C ILE A 233 15.09 17.51 3.15
N PRO A 234 14.84 17.13 4.42
CA PRO A 234 13.49 17.11 4.98
C PRO A 234 12.89 18.51 4.95
N GLY A 235 11.55 18.58 4.88
CA GLY A 235 10.85 19.83 5.12
C GLY A 235 11.01 20.32 6.56
N PRO A 236 10.54 21.54 6.88
CA PRO A 236 10.49 22.00 8.25
C PRO A 236 9.70 21.05 9.15
N GLN A 237 9.98 21.08 10.44
CA GLN A 237 9.20 20.41 11.48
C GLN A 237 8.57 21.46 12.36
N LEU A 238 7.26 21.37 12.57
CA LEU A 238 6.48 22.34 13.34
C LEU A 238 5.84 21.64 14.54
N VAL A 239 6.02 22.23 15.73
CA VAL A 239 5.40 21.79 16.98
C VAL A 239 4.45 22.88 17.46
N LEU A 240 3.21 22.47 17.75
CA LEU A 240 2.13 23.30 18.30
C LEU A 240 1.55 22.66 19.57
N PRO A 241 0.80 23.39 20.40
CA PRO A 241 0.07 22.82 21.53
C PRO A 241 -0.94 21.77 21.09
N GLU A 242 -0.97 20.64 21.80
CA GLU A 242 -1.92 19.55 21.53
C GLU A 242 -3.33 19.83 22.08
N LYS A 243 -3.42 20.62 23.15
CA LYS A 243 -4.70 20.90 23.83
C LYS A 243 -5.50 21.97 23.09
N PRO A 244 -6.83 21.80 22.97
CA PRO A 244 -7.69 22.86 22.47
C PRO A 244 -7.56 24.14 23.30
N ILE A 245 -7.71 25.30 22.65
CA ILE A 245 -7.70 26.60 23.31
C ILE A 245 -9.13 27.15 23.33
N SER A 246 -9.60 27.53 24.51
CA SER A 246 -10.89 28.21 24.67
C SER A 246 -10.65 29.71 24.90
N ILE A 247 -11.37 30.55 24.16
CA ILE A 247 -11.18 32.00 24.14
C ILE A 247 -12.52 32.72 24.03
N ASN A 248 -12.59 33.98 24.47
CA ASN A 248 -13.73 34.85 24.18
C ASN A 248 -13.44 35.77 22.98
N THR A 249 -14.49 36.17 22.25
CA THR A 249 -14.33 37.13 21.15
C THR A 249 -13.65 38.42 21.65
N GLY A 250 -12.58 38.83 20.98
CA GLY A 250 -11.80 40.04 21.30
C GLY A 250 -10.63 39.82 22.26
N GLU A 251 -10.39 38.59 22.74
CA GLU A 251 -9.18 38.24 23.46
C GLU A 251 -8.04 37.88 22.48
N ILE A 252 -6.79 37.94 22.96
CA ILE A 252 -5.58 37.59 22.21
C ILE A 252 -5.09 36.22 22.66
N ILE A 253 -4.88 35.28 21.72
CA ILE A 253 -4.17 34.02 21.98
C ILE A 253 -2.66 34.27 21.89
N LYS A 254 -1.93 33.71 22.87
CA LYS A 254 -0.49 33.54 22.82
C LYS A 254 -0.16 32.10 22.42
N LEU A 255 0.07 31.87 21.13
CA LEU A 255 0.31 30.54 20.57
C LEU A 255 1.82 30.26 20.51
N PRO A 256 2.38 29.45 21.42
CA PRO A 256 3.78 29.06 21.33
C PRO A 256 3.99 28.15 20.13
N ILE A 257 5.07 28.40 19.40
CA ILE A 257 5.50 27.60 18.25
C ILE A 257 6.97 27.19 18.41
N LYS A 258 7.29 25.99 17.95
CA LYS A 258 8.69 25.59 17.71
C LYS A 258 8.82 25.06 16.30
N ILE A 259 9.81 25.55 15.56
CA ILE A 259 10.09 25.14 14.19
C ILE A 259 11.57 24.79 14.04
N GLU A 260 11.84 23.66 13.39
CA GLU A 260 13.19 23.24 12.99
C GLU A 260 13.24 23.04 11.47
N SER A 261 14.25 23.59 10.80
CA SER A 261 14.44 23.45 9.35
C SER A 261 15.92 23.33 9.01
N VAL A 262 16.28 22.32 8.22
CA VAL A 262 17.67 22.12 7.76
C VAL A 262 18.10 23.27 6.82
N ARG A 263 17.20 23.69 5.92
CA ARG A 263 17.43 24.75 4.93
C ARG A 263 17.19 26.16 5.48
N GLY A 264 16.56 26.27 6.64
CA GLY A 264 16.10 27.53 7.22
C GLY A 264 14.68 27.88 6.80
N VAL A 265 13.92 28.48 7.70
CA VAL A 265 12.52 28.88 7.46
C VAL A 265 12.50 30.20 6.68
N GLN A 266 11.66 30.27 5.65
CA GLN A 266 11.46 31.46 4.80
C GLN A 266 10.16 32.19 5.13
N GLU A 267 9.13 31.47 5.57
CA GLU A 267 7.88 32.08 5.97
C GLU A 267 7.10 31.22 6.97
N ILE A 268 6.32 31.91 7.81
CA ILE A 268 5.29 31.32 8.66
C ILE A 268 3.96 32.00 8.32
N VAL A 269 2.91 31.23 8.08
CA VAL A 269 1.57 31.73 7.74
C VAL A 269 0.55 31.10 8.67
N VAL A 270 -0.34 31.91 9.23
CA VAL A 270 -1.45 31.44 10.07
C VAL A 270 -2.77 31.70 9.37
N TYR A 271 -3.59 30.66 9.34
CA TYR A 271 -4.94 30.69 8.81
C TYR A 271 -5.95 30.46 9.93
N ARG A 272 -7.00 31.28 9.95
CA ARG A 272 -8.24 30.99 10.66
C ARG A 272 -9.08 30.05 9.82
N VAL A 273 -9.64 29.01 10.42
CA VAL A 273 -10.45 28.03 9.69
C VAL A 273 -11.90 28.02 10.17
N GLU A 274 -12.82 28.18 9.23
CA GLU A 274 -14.26 28.32 9.45
C GLU A 274 -14.99 27.47 8.40
N ASN A 275 -15.74 26.45 8.82
CA ASN A 275 -16.48 25.57 7.89
C ASN A 275 -15.63 25.05 6.70
N THR A 276 -14.36 24.69 6.96
CA THR A 276 -13.34 24.27 5.97
C THR A 276 -12.73 25.37 5.11
N GLU A 277 -13.24 26.60 5.19
CA GLU A 277 -12.62 27.75 4.55
C GLU A 277 -11.43 28.23 5.38
N GLU A 278 -10.30 28.46 4.72
CA GLU A 278 -9.07 28.97 5.32
C GLU A 278 -8.92 30.45 4.97
N THR A 279 -8.93 31.33 5.97
CA THR A 279 -8.66 32.75 5.82
C THR A 279 -7.28 33.06 6.39
N GLU A 280 -6.38 33.61 5.58
CA GLU A 280 -5.07 34.06 6.06
C GLU A 280 -5.26 35.25 7.01
N ILE A 281 -4.76 35.11 8.24
CA ILE A 281 -4.86 36.14 9.28
C ILE A 281 -3.50 36.68 9.70
N MET A 282 -2.41 35.99 9.38
CA MET A 282 -1.05 36.42 9.70
C MET A 282 -0.05 35.79 8.71
N ARG A 283 0.94 36.58 8.30
CA ARG A 283 2.09 36.13 7.51
C ARG A 283 3.36 36.80 8.02
N MET A 284 4.37 35.99 8.32
CA MET A 284 5.67 36.42 8.83
C MET A 284 6.76 35.98 7.85
N PRO A 285 7.39 36.90 7.12
CA PRO A 285 8.61 36.58 6.37
C PRO A 285 9.75 36.32 7.36
N MET A 286 10.57 35.31 7.07
CA MET A 286 11.71 34.88 7.86
C MET A 286 13.01 35.02 7.05
N ASN A 287 14.17 34.94 7.70
CA ASN A 287 15.48 35.17 7.07
C ASN A 287 16.30 33.89 6.89
N GLY A 288 15.67 32.71 6.94
CA GLY A 288 16.36 31.42 6.85
C GLY A 288 16.84 30.89 8.20
N GLU A 289 16.23 31.29 9.31
CA GLU A 289 16.54 30.75 10.63
C GLU A 289 16.26 29.24 10.67
N LYS A 290 17.23 28.45 11.17
CA LYS A 290 17.12 26.99 11.25
C LYS A 290 16.31 26.49 12.45
N THR A 291 16.19 27.33 13.47
CA THR A 291 15.43 27.05 14.69
C THR A 291 14.67 28.30 15.09
N ILE A 292 13.36 28.17 15.30
CA ILE A 292 12.49 29.23 15.76
C ILE A 292 11.75 28.72 16.99
N GLU A 293 11.83 29.45 18.09
CA GLU A 293 11.00 29.28 19.28
C GLU A 293 10.37 30.64 19.57
N ASP A 294 9.07 30.77 19.34
CA ASP A 294 8.37 32.05 19.40
C ASP A 294 6.93 31.90 19.90
N VAL A 295 6.27 33.01 20.19
CA VAL A 295 4.87 33.08 20.61
C VAL A 295 4.11 34.01 19.67
N LEU A 296 3.21 33.44 18.87
CA LEU A 296 2.36 34.20 17.97
C LEU A 296 1.19 34.82 18.76
N GLU A 297 1.02 36.14 18.64
CA GLU A 297 -0.12 36.87 19.21
C GLU A 297 -1.22 37.02 18.15
N ILE A 298 -2.37 36.39 18.37
CA ILE A 298 -3.46 36.31 17.39
C ILE A 298 -4.74 36.81 18.06
N ASP A 299 -5.47 37.72 17.41
CA ASP A 299 -6.68 38.36 17.92
C ASP A 299 -7.89 38.28 16.97
N ASP A 300 -7.71 37.75 15.76
CA ASP A 300 -8.77 37.63 14.75
C ASP A 300 -9.53 36.30 14.88
N PHE A 301 -10.58 36.30 15.71
CA PHE A 301 -11.49 35.17 15.91
C PHE A 301 -12.94 35.56 15.70
N THR A 302 -13.73 34.63 15.17
CA THR A 302 -15.18 34.77 15.09
C THR A 302 -15.89 33.60 15.78
N ASN A 303 -17.19 33.75 15.99
CA ASN A 303 -18.05 32.69 16.50
C ASN A 303 -18.17 31.47 15.57
N ALA A 304 -17.63 31.53 14.35
CA ALA A 304 -17.52 30.41 13.40
C ALA A 304 -16.14 29.74 13.39
N THR A 305 -15.14 30.28 14.12
CA THR A 305 -13.80 29.73 14.14
C THR A 305 -13.75 28.37 14.82
N THR A 306 -13.11 27.41 14.14
CA THR A 306 -13.00 26.01 14.60
C THR A 306 -11.57 25.61 14.94
N GLN A 307 -10.58 26.21 14.28
CA GLN A 307 -9.17 25.92 14.46
C GLN A 307 -8.30 27.06 13.89
N LEU A 308 -7.05 27.10 14.34
CA LEU A 308 -5.96 27.78 13.67
C LEU A 308 -5.14 26.75 12.91
N LYS A 309 -4.73 27.08 11.70
CA LYS A 309 -3.76 26.31 10.91
C LYS A 309 -2.49 27.14 10.77
N VAL A 310 -1.36 26.59 11.19
CA VAL A 310 -0.04 27.21 11.04
C VAL A 310 0.73 26.45 9.99
N VAL A 311 1.29 27.17 9.03
CA VAL A 311 2.11 26.65 7.94
C VAL A 311 3.49 27.27 8.04
N SER A 312 4.52 26.43 8.06
CA SER A 312 5.92 26.86 7.97
C SER A 312 6.52 26.35 6.67
N SER A 313 7.24 27.21 5.96
CA SER A 313 7.85 26.92 4.66
C SER A 313 9.33 27.28 4.67
N ASP A 314 10.15 26.47 4.01
CA ASP A 314 11.55 26.75 3.70
C ASP A 314 11.76 27.25 2.27
N GLY A 315 10.67 27.63 1.59
CA GLY A 315 10.64 28.02 0.18
C GLY A 315 10.31 26.88 -0.80
N ARG A 316 10.20 25.62 -0.32
CA ARG A 316 9.74 24.48 -1.12
C ARG A 316 8.28 24.16 -0.80
N ALA A 317 7.38 24.50 -1.73
CA ALA A 317 5.94 24.40 -1.52
C ALA A 317 5.48 22.97 -1.15
N GLU A 318 6.12 21.95 -1.71
CA GLU A 318 5.82 20.53 -1.48
C GLU A 318 6.38 19.97 -0.16
N LYS A 319 7.13 20.76 0.61
CA LYS A 319 7.78 20.35 1.86
C LYS A 319 7.30 21.15 3.08
N ASN A 320 6.24 21.93 2.96
CA ASN A 320 5.72 22.75 4.06
C ASN A 320 5.33 21.90 5.29
N ALA A 321 5.65 22.40 6.47
CA ALA A 321 5.12 21.86 7.73
C ALA A 321 3.77 22.49 8.02
N VAL A 322 2.77 21.67 8.36
CA VAL A 322 1.41 22.14 8.67
C VAL A 322 0.97 21.58 10.01
N GLY A 323 0.51 22.46 10.90
CA GLY A 323 -0.07 22.09 12.19
C GLY A 323 -1.40 22.78 12.41
N ASN A 324 -2.31 22.13 13.14
CA ASN A 324 -3.63 22.67 13.45
C ASN A 324 -3.86 22.69 14.96
N VAL A 325 -4.47 23.76 15.48
CA VAL A 325 -4.85 23.90 16.89
C VAL A 325 -6.35 24.12 16.97
N LYS A 326 -7.06 23.28 17.72
CA LYS A 326 -8.52 23.41 17.91
C LYS A 326 -8.83 24.64 18.76
N ILE A 327 -9.78 25.46 18.30
CA ILE A 327 -10.22 26.66 19.01
C ILE A 327 -11.71 26.55 19.35
N TYR A 328 -12.07 26.96 20.57
CA TYR A 328 -13.44 27.18 21.00
C TYR A 328 -13.64 28.66 21.36
N VAL A 329 -14.39 29.38 20.53
CA VAL A 329 -14.68 30.81 20.74
C VAL A 329 -16.03 30.96 21.44
N ASP A 330 -16.08 31.76 22.50
CA ASP A 330 -17.28 32.07 23.29
C ASP A 330 -18.08 30.82 23.70
N MET A 331 -17.39 29.73 24.05
CA MET A 331 -18.01 28.44 24.32
C MET A 331 -17.40 27.77 25.56
N ASP A 332 -18.27 27.24 26.41
CA ASP A 332 -17.90 26.31 27.48
C ASP A 332 -17.94 24.88 26.91
N VAL A 333 -16.81 24.18 27.04
CA VAL A 333 -16.66 22.79 26.61
C VAL A 333 -16.18 21.95 27.78
N VAL A 334 -16.92 20.90 28.10
CA VAL A 334 -16.70 20.11 29.31
C VAL A 334 -17.15 18.68 29.10
N THR A 335 -16.45 17.75 29.73
CA THR A 335 -16.83 16.34 29.80
C THR A 335 -17.10 15.98 31.24
N PHE A 336 -18.26 15.39 31.53
CA PHE A 336 -18.57 14.90 32.87
C PHE A 336 -19.58 13.74 32.84
N ASP A 337 -19.63 13.04 33.95
CA ASP A 337 -20.53 11.90 34.14
C ASP A 337 -21.88 12.33 34.74
N ILE A 338 -22.92 11.59 34.37
CA ILE A 338 -24.29 11.76 34.86
C ILE A 338 -24.82 10.39 35.22
N ALA A 339 -25.23 10.21 36.48
CA ALA A 339 -25.77 8.96 36.96
C ALA A 339 -27.29 8.88 36.76
N SER A 340 -27.86 7.69 36.74
CA SER A 340 -29.30 7.52 36.66
C SER A 340 -29.97 7.80 38.01
N GLN A 341 -31.31 7.79 38.04
CA GLN A 341 -32.13 8.01 39.23
C GLN A 341 -31.77 7.14 40.44
N THR A 342 -31.14 5.98 40.23
CA THR A 342 -30.67 5.11 41.33
C THR A 342 -29.65 5.83 42.22
N TYR A 343 -28.87 6.73 41.65
CA TYR A 343 -27.81 7.49 42.31
C TYR A 343 -28.18 8.98 42.45
N ALA A 344 -29.48 9.28 42.57
CA ALA A 344 -29.97 10.66 42.63
C ALA A 344 -29.49 11.42 43.88
N ASN A 345 -29.24 10.74 45.00
CA ASN A 345 -28.77 11.34 46.25
C ASN A 345 -27.60 10.61 46.93
N SER A 346 -27.07 9.57 46.28
CA SER A 346 -25.87 8.86 46.72
C SER A 346 -25.08 8.43 45.49
N CYS A 347 -23.78 8.71 45.48
CA CYS A 347 -22.93 8.38 44.34
C CYS A 347 -22.52 6.90 44.35
N ASN A 348 -22.27 6.35 43.17
CA ASN A 348 -21.55 5.08 43.08
C ASN A 348 -20.07 5.30 43.44
N VAL A 349 -19.45 4.35 44.15
CA VAL A 349 -18.03 4.45 44.55
C VAL A 349 -17.05 4.61 43.38
N LYS A 350 -17.42 4.12 42.18
CA LYS A 350 -16.61 4.26 40.96
C LYS A 350 -16.74 5.65 40.32
N TYR A 351 -17.79 6.39 40.67
CA TYR A 351 -18.16 7.69 40.10
C TYR A 351 -18.47 8.67 41.24
N PRO A 352 -17.44 9.09 42.01
CA PRO A 352 -17.63 10.07 43.07
C PRO A 352 -18.22 11.37 42.51
N ASP A 353 -19.00 12.07 43.33
CA ASP A 353 -19.64 13.36 42.99
C ASP A 353 -20.51 13.34 41.71
N THR A 354 -20.95 12.15 41.29
CA THR A 354 -21.79 11.94 40.11
C THR A 354 -23.21 11.59 40.54
N TYR A 355 -24.16 12.43 40.15
CA TYR A 355 -25.58 12.33 40.49
C TYR A 355 -26.45 12.40 39.23
N ALA A 356 -27.76 12.31 39.42
CA ALA A 356 -28.72 12.27 38.32
C ALA A 356 -29.22 13.62 37.82
N ILE A 357 -28.97 14.70 38.56
CA ILE A 357 -29.54 16.02 38.28
C ILE A 357 -28.44 16.91 37.75
N VAL A 358 -28.64 17.48 36.57
CA VAL A 358 -27.63 18.25 35.83
C VAL A 358 -27.89 19.73 35.98
N SER A 359 -26.82 20.49 36.24
CA SER A 359 -26.80 21.95 36.09
C SER A 359 -26.05 22.32 34.82
N LEU A 360 -26.69 23.07 33.92
CA LEU A 360 -26.05 23.62 32.73
C LEU A 360 -25.29 24.91 33.03
N LYS A 361 -25.54 25.54 34.19
CA LYS A 361 -24.77 26.70 34.64
C LYS A 361 -23.40 26.28 35.17
N ASP A 362 -23.40 25.27 36.04
CA ASP A 362 -22.18 24.81 36.70
C ASP A 362 -21.52 23.65 35.96
N LEU A 363 -22.17 23.15 34.91
CA LEU A 363 -21.68 22.08 34.03
C LEU A 363 -21.24 20.82 34.79
N LYS A 364 -22.07 20.43 35.75
CA LYS A 364 -21.87 19.26 36.60
C LYS A 364 -23.20 18.74 37.15
N THR A 365 -23.13 17.70 37.97
CA THR A 365 -24.30 17.11 38.60
C THR A 365 -24.44 17.47 40.07
N TYR A 366 -25.67 17.34 40.59
CA TYR A 366 -26.06 17.64 41.96
C TYR A 366 -27.00 16.58 42.51
N SER A 367 -27.04 16.47 43.85
CA SER A 367 -27.94 15.57 44.56
C SER A 367 -29.38 16.12 44.62
N VAL A 368 -30.34 15.25 44.96
CA VAL A 368 -31.74 15.65 45.22
C VAL A 368 -31.79 16.66 46.37
N ASP A 369 -31.06 16.42 47.45
CA ASP A 369 -31.02 17.31 48.62
C ASP A 369 -30.57 18.72 48.23
N TYR A 370 -29.59 18.85 47.34
CA TYR A 370 -29.20 20.15 46.80
C TYR A 370 -30.37 20.82 46.07
N ALA A 371 -31.02 20.11 45.15
CA ALA A 371 -32.05 20.66 44.29
C ALA A 371 -33.30 21.15 45.05
N ILE A 372 -33.67 20.50 46.16
CA ILE A 372 -34.86 20.86 46.96
C ILE A 372 -34.57 21.89 48.06
N ALA A 373 -33.30 22.11 48.43
CA ALA A 373 -32.94 22.94 49.57
C ALA A 373 -33.37 24.42 49.47
N SER A 374 -33.48 24.97 48.26
CA SER A 374 -33.89 26.37 48.06
C SER A 374 -34.41 26.64 46.65
N GLN A 375 -35.11 27.77 46.48
CA GLN A 375 -35.51 28.25 45.16
C GLN A 375 -34.29 28.52 44.25
N ALA A 376 -33.18 29.03 44.79
CA ALA A 376 -31.98 29.30 44.00
C ALA A 376 -31.39 28.00 43.44
N ASN A 377 -31.28 26.96 44.27
CA ASN A 377 -30.76 25.65 43.84
C ASN A 377 -31.69 24.98 42.83
N ALA A 378 -33.00 25.08 43.04
CA ALA A 378 -34.00 24.54 42.12
C ALA A 378 -33.94 25.19 40.72
N LEU A 379 -33.62 26.49 40.66
CA LEU A 379 -33.40 27.20 39.39
C LEU A 379 -32.02 26.94 38.78
N ASN A 380 -31.09 26.34 39.51
CA ASN A 380 -29.74 26.03 39.06
C ASN A 380 -29.65 24.73 38.25
N VAL A 381 -30.63 23.83 38.42
CA VAL A 381 -30.67 22.51 37.79
C VAL A 381 -31.64 22.49 36.61
N ASP A 382 -31.26 21.85 35.52
CA ASP A 382 -31.93 21.98 34.23
C ASP A 382 -32.64 20.71 33.79
N PHE A 383 -32.03 19.56 34.04
CA PHE A 383 -32.60 18.28 33.67
C PHE A 383 -32.05 17.13 34.51
N ARG A 384 -32.58 15.92 34.28
CA ARG A 384 -32.12 14.71 34.96
C ARG A 384 -32.08 13.50 34.04
N PHE A 385 -31.18 12.59 34.36
CA PHE A 385 -30.98 11.33 33.64
C PHE A 385 -31.73 10.18 34.32
N TYR A 386 -32.42 9.39 33.51
CA TYR A 386 -33.26 8.29 33.96
C TYR A 386 -33.02 7.05 33.10
N CYS A 387 -33.09 5.87 33.70
CA CYS A 387 -33.11 4.60 32.97
C CYS A 387 -34.42 3.84 33.25
N TYR A 388 -35.15 3.48 32.19
CA TYR A 388 -36.48 2.88 32.26
C TYR A 388 -36.46 1.36 32.12
N GLY A 389 -37.25 0.71 32.97
CA GLY A 389 -37.64 -0.69 32.82
C GLY A 389 -36.51 -1.69 33.04
N SER A 390 -36.82 -2.96 32.75
CA SER A 390 -35.89 -4.09 32.92
C SER A 390 -34.71 -4.07 31.94
N THR A 391 -34.79 -3.27 30.88
CA THR A 391 -33.73 -3.09 29.88
C THR A 391 -32.80 -1.93 30.19
N GLY A 392 -33.14 -1.05 31.15
CA GLY A 392 -32.34 0.12 31.50
C GLY A 392 -32.29 1.17 30.38
N GLU A 393 -33.39 1.36 29.65
CA GLU A 393 -33.49 2.28 28.51
C GLU A 393 -33.23 3.73 28.93
N PRO A 394 -32.23 4.43 28.36
CA PRO A 394 -31.85 5.77 28.77
C PRO A 394 -32.87 6.83 28.33
N ARG A 395 -33.11 7.81 29.20
CA ARG A 395 -34.05 8.92 29.00
C ARG A 395 -33.54 10.19 29.67
N LEU A 396 -33.81 11.33 29.04
CA LEU A 396 -33.63 12.65 29.64
C LEU A 396 -34.99 13.23 30.00
N TYR A 397 -35.08 13.78 31.21
CA TYR A 397 -36.27 14.49 31.65
C TYR A 397 -35.92 15.92 32.07
N SER A 398 -36.69 16.87 31.54
CA SER A 398 -36.75 18.24 32.05
C SER A 398 -37.17 18.25 33.51
N MET A 399 -36.67 19.20 34.32
CA MET A 399 -37.14 19.37 35.71
C MET A 399 -38.66 19.59 35.78
N HIS A 400 -39.26 20.16 34.75
CA HIS A 400 -40.71 20.14 34.52
C HIS A 400 -41.00 19.54 33.14
N ALA A 401 -41.39 18.26 33.06
CA ALA A 401 -41.91 17.69 31.83
C ALA A 401 -43.44 17.72 31.85
N SER A 402 -44.05 18.12 30.74
CA SER A 402 -45.50 18.07 30.58
C SER A 402 -46.00 16.62 30.49
N GLY A 403 -47.03 16.26 31.27
CA GLY A 403 -47.69 14.94 31.24
C GLY A 403 -47.76 14.22 32.60
N THR A 404 -48.63 13.22 32.70
CA THR A 404 -49.07 12.53 33.94
C THR A 404 -48.05 11.60 34.61
N SER A 405 -46.78 11.56 34.20
CA SER A 405 -45.75 10.74 34.87
C SER A 405 -44.33 11.24 34.66
N ASN A 406 -43.98 12.39 35.25
CA ASN A 406 -42.62 12.92 35.19
C ASN A 406 -41.62 12.17 36.10
N LYS A 407 -42.04 11.10 36.80
CA LYS A 407 -41.14 10.23 37.59
C LYS A 407 -40.33 10.94 38.68
N GLU A 408 -40.71 12.17 39.06
CA GLU A 408 -40.02 13.00 40.06
C GLU A 408 -39.95 12.31 41.43
N ASN A 409 -41.00 11.58 41.80
CA ASN A 409 -41.10 10.80 43.02
C ASN A 409 -40.08 9.65 43.11
N GLU A 410 -39.48 9.24 41.99
CA GLU A 410 -38.45 8.18 41.96
C GLU A 410 -37.04 8.73 42.20
N TYR A 411 -36.89 10.05 42.31
CA TYR A 411 -35.65 10.73 42.70
C TYR A 411 -35.76 11.14 44.16
N VAL A 412 -35.27 10.28 45.05
CA VAL A 412 -35.43 10.40 46.50
C VAL A 412 -34.15 10.96 47.12
N GLY A 413 -34.30 11.98 47.96
CA GLY A 413 -33.28 12.56 48.81
C GLY A 413 -33.42 12.14 50.28
N THR A 414 -32.65 12.75 51.17
CA THR A 414 -32.68 12.48 52.61
C THR A 414 -33.95 13.04 53.25
N THR A 415 -34.36 14.25 52.84
CA THR A 415 -35.48 14.99 53.46
C THR A 415 -36.72 15.12 52.57
N GLY A 416 -36.71 14.52 51.39
CA GLY A 416 -37.81 14.65 50.41
C GLY A 416 -37.48 14.00 49.08
N SER A 417 -38.18 14.40 48.03
CA SER A 417 -37.96 13.98 46.65
C SER A 417 -38.02 15.18 45.70
N LEU A 418 -37.75 14.98 44.40
CA LEU A 418 -37.92 16.08 43.44
C LEU A 418 -39.37 16.61 43.32
N MET A 419 -40.36 15.92 43.89
CA MET A 419 -41.71 16.47 44.04
C MET A 419 -41.74 17.74 44.89
N ASP A 420 -40.81 17.86 45.84
CA ASP A 420 -40.73 18.95 46.82
C ASP A 420 -39.98 20.18 46.29
N MET A 421 -39.58 20.18 45.01
CA MET A 421 -38.84 21.29 44.43
C MET A 421 -39.69 22.58 44.37
N PRO A 422 -39.16 23.72 44.85
CA PRO A 422 -39.88 24.99 44.87
C PRO A 422 -40.04 25.64 43.48
N LYS A 423 -39.18 25.30 42.52
CA LYS A 423 -39.23 25.73 41.11
C LYS A 423 -38.72 24.62 40.21
N ARG A 424 -39.05 24.68 38.91
CA ARG A 424 -38.65 23.65 37.96
C ARG A 424 -38.36 24.29 36.59
N ASN A 425 -37.16 24.07 36.07
CA ASN A 425 -36.79 24.51 34.73
C ASN A 425 -37.41 23.61 33.65
N THR A 426 -37.91 24.23 32.58
CA THR A 426 -38.53 23.54 31.43
C THR A 426 -37.52 23.36 30.30
N THR A 427 -36.54 22.49 30.47
CA THR A 427 -35.48 22.24 29.47
C THR A 427 -36.04 21.41 28.32
N GLY A 428 -35.90 21.91 27.09
CA GLY A 428 -36.30 21.18 25.88
C GLY A 428 -35.14 20.36 25.32
N PHE A 429 -35.46 19.25 24.65
CA PHE A 429 -34.49 18.41 23.96
C PHE A 429 -34.87 18.15 22.51
N LEU A 430 -33.85 17.90 21.69
CA LEU A 430 -33.97 17.40 20.33
C LEU A 430 -32.76 16.50 20.03
N LYS A 431 -33.00 15.24 19.64
CA LYS A 431 -31.95 14.40 19.06
C LYS A 431 -31.63 14.93 17.65
N LEU A 432 -30.39 15.33 17.42
CA LEU A 432 -29.91 15.84 16.15
C LEU A 432 -29.67 14.68 15.16
N PRO A 433 -29.73 14.92 13.85
CA PRO A 433 -29.40 13.91 12.85
C PRO A 433 -27.93 13.47 13.00
N SER A 434 -27.63 12.22 12.64
CA SER A 434 -26.28 11.66 12.69
C SER A 434 -25.27 12.39 11.79
N THR A 435 -25.75 13.18 10.84
CA THR A 435 -24.93 14.04 9.96
C THR A 435 -24.51 15.36 10.61
N PHE A 436 -25.00 15.69 11.80
CA PHE A 436 -24.58 16.91 12.49
C PHE A 436 -23.11 16.81 12.94
N ASP A 437 -22.27 17.75 12.49
CA ASP A 437 -20.85 17.78 12.83
C ASP A 437 -20.62 18.33 14.24
N TYR A 438 -20.79 17.46 15.24
CA TYR A 438 -20.53 17.81 16.63
C TYR A 438 -19.06 18.21 16.85
N LYS A 439 -18.10 17.58 16.16
CA LYS A 439 -16.67 17.84 16.36
C LYS A 439 -16.33 19.30 16.04
N ASN A 440 -16.88 19.82 14.94
CA ASN A 440 -16.65 21.18 14.49
C ASN A 440 -17.75 22.18 14.84
N ALA A 441 -18.78 21.78 15.61
CA ALA A 441 -19.81 22.70 16.07
C ALA A 441 -19.22 23.90 16.82
N THR A 442 -19.69 25.09 16.45
CA THR A 442 -19.30 26.42 16.94
C THR A 442 -20.51 27.17 17.50
N VAL A 443 -20.30 28.37 18.05
CA VAL A 443 -21.41 29.22 18.50
C VAL A 443 -22.34 29.57 17.33
N SER A 444 -21.78 29.87 16.16
CA SER A 444 -22.57 30.14 14.95
C SER A 444 -23.40 28.92 14.51
N SER A 445 -22.81 27.73 14.45
CA SER A 445 -23.56 26.53 14.00
C SER A 445 -24.62 26.09 15.02
N ILE A 446 -24.39 26.31 16.32
CA ILE A 446 -25.40 26.04 17.36
C ILE A 446 -26.56 27.03 17.25
N ALA A 447 -26.30 28.29 16.89
CA ALA A 447 -27.35 29.30 16.70
C ALA A 447 -28.30 28.99 15.53
N GLU A 448 -27.86 28.18 14.57
CA GLU A 448 -28.69 27.72 13.44
C GLU A 448 -29.73 26.66 13.85
N ILE A 449 -29.57 26.03 15.02
CA ILE A 449 -30.55 25.07 15.54
C ILE A 449 -31.83 25.83 15.90
N ALA A 450 -32.91 25.56 15.14
CA ALA A 450 -34.18 26.24 15.33
C ALA A 450 -34.72 26.04 16.76
N ALA A 451 -34.74 27.11 17.56
CA ALA A 451 -35.12 27.02 18.98
C ALA A 451 -36.49 26.37 19.22
N SER A 452 -37.45 26.52 18.30
CA SER A 452 -38.80 25.95 18.39
C SER A 452 -38.82 24.41 18.33
N THR A 453 -37.83 23.79 17.69
CA THR A 453 -37.74 22.32 17.56
C THR A 453 -37.12 21.68 18.81
N VAL A 454 -36.34 22.44 19.58
CA VAL A 454 -35.76 22.01 20.87
C VAL A 454 -36.75 22.28 22.01
N SER A 455 -37.88 21.57 21.99
CA SER A 455 -39.04 21.85 22.85
C SER A 455 -39.55 20.66 23.66
N THR A 456 -39.10 19.44 23.38
CA THR A 456 -39.61 18.25 24.06
C THR A 456 -39.00 18.12 25.46
N GLY A 457 -39.82 18.16 26.51
CA GLY A 457 -39.36 18.02 27.91
C GLY A 457 -38.97 16.59 28.33
N THR A 458 -39.07 15.62 27.42
CA THR A 458 -38.67 14.23 27.64
C THR A 458 -38.07 13.65 26.37
N LEU A 459 -36.81 13.25 26.42
CA LEU A 459 -36.18 12.48 25.35
C LEU A 459 -36.13 11.02 25.76
N LYS A 460 -36.70 10.13 24.94
CA LYS A 460 -36.68 8.68 25.17
C LYS A 460 -35.77 8.03 24.15
N ALA A 461 -35.03 7.02 24.59
CA ALA A 461 -34.15 6.20 23.76
C ALA A 461 -33.09 7.03 23.01
N PHE A 462 -31.87 6.98 23.54
CA PHE A 462 -30.66 7.46 22.88
C PHE A 462 -29.53 6.48 23.16
N GLU A 463 -28.48 6.54 22.37
CA GLU A 463 -27.34 5.64 22.44
C GLU A 463 -26.02 6.41 22.43
N ILE A 464 -24.92 5.68 22.56
CA ILE A 464 -23.58 6.25 22.42
C ILE A 464 -23.46 6.86 21.01
N ASP A 465 -22.71 7.95 20.90
CA ASP A 465 -22.54 8.78 19.71
C ASP A 465 -23.72 9.66 19.30
N ASP A 466 -24.89 9.52 19.92
CA ASP A 466 -25.98 10.47 19.70
C ASP A 466 -25.60 11.88 20.13
N VAL A 467 -26.02 12.85 19.31
CA VAL A 467 -25.91 14.28 19.60
C VAL A 467 -27.30 14.82 19.92
N ILE A 468 -27.41 15.48 21.07
CA ILE A 468 -28.67 16.02 21.57
C ILE A 468 -28.51 17.53 21.75
N ALA A 469 -29.36 18.30 21.09
CA ALA A 469 -29.53 19.71 21.41
C ALA A 469 -30.41 19.85 22.65
N PHE A 470 -30.08 20.79 23.52
CA PHE A 470 -30.89 21.18 24.66
C PHE A 470 -31.17 22.68 24.63
N ARG A 471 -32.32 23.08 25.16
CA ARG A 471 -32.72 24.48 25.31
C ARG A 471 -33.12 24.74 26.75
N THR A 472 -32.41 25.64 27.43
CA THR A 472 -32.69 25.96 28.83
C THR A 472 -34.10 26.53 29.01
N GLY A 473 -34.70 26.29 30.17
CA GLY A 473 -35.96 26.92 30.56
C GLY A 473 -35.82 28.45 30.71
N SER A 474 -36.93 29.18 30.64
CA SER A 474 -36.95 30.65 30.78
C SER A 474 -36.46 31.15 32.15
N THR A 475 -36.53 30.31 33.18
CA THR A 475 -36.11 30.60 34.55
C THR A 475 -34.73 30.04 34.91
N SER A 476 -34.06 29.35 33.98
CA SER A 476 -32.78 28.69 34.29
C SER A 476 -31.70 29.68 34.67
N SER A 477 -30.93 29.34 35.71
CA SER A 477 -29.76 30.12 36.13
C SER A 477 -28.62 30.05 35.13
N ALA A 478 -28.63 29.08 34.22
CA ALA A 478 -27.73 29.03 33.07
C ALA A 478 -28.04 30.14 32.04
N GLY A 479 -29.16 30.84 32.19
CA GLY A 479 -29.66 31.88 31.29
C GLY A 479 -30.86 31.38 30.48
N ALA A 480 -31.80 32.27 30.21
CA ALA A 480 -33.09 31.94 29.62
C ALA A 480 -32.98 31.51 28.16
N THR A 481 -33.65 30.40 27.80
CA THR A 481 -33.87 29.96 26.40
C THR A 481 -32.61 29.77 25.55
N ARG A 482 -31.48 29.47 26.19
CA ARG A 482 -30.19 29.27 25.54
C ARG A 482 -30.09 27.86 24.99
N ILE A 483 -29.47 27.72 23.82
CA ILE A 483 -29.25 26.43 23.16
C ILE A 483 -27.82 25.99 23.38
N GLY A 484 -27.64 24.71 23.70
CA GLY A 484 -26.36 24.01 23.63
C GLY A 484 -26.55 22.61 23.06
N ILE A 485 -25.46 21.90 22.92
CA ILE A 485 -25.43 20.52 22.41
C ILE A 485 -24.63 19.64 23.35
N MET A 486 -25.03 18.39 23.44
CA MET A 486 -24.33 17.34 24.19
C MET A 486 -24.15 16.11 23.32
N LYS A 487 -22.95 15.51 23.36
CA LYS A 487 -22.68 14.21 22.76
C LYS A 487 -22.64 13.14 23.86
N ILE A 488 -23.29 12.01 23.62
CA ILE A 488 -23.18 10.84 24.49
C ILE A 488 -21.85 10.14 24.15
N VAL A 489 -20.85 10.27 25.01
CA VAL A 489 -19.50 9.73 24.78
C VAL A 489 -19.44 8.27 25.20
N ASN A 490 -20.05 7.95 26.34
CA ASN A 490 -20.06 6.59 26.87
C ASN A 490 -21.29 6.38 27.76
N MET A 491 -21.65 5.13 27.99
CA MET A 491 -22.67 4.75 28.95
C MET A 491 -22.44 3.31 29.42
N THR A 492 -22.39 3.11 30.75
CA THR A 492 -22.22 1.78 31.33
C THR A 492 -23.34 0.83 30.87
N ALA A 493 -23.07 -0.45 30.68
CA ALA A 493 -24.13 -1.38 30.28
C ALA A 493 -25.13 -1.61 31.43
N PRO A 494 -26.37 -2.03 31.14
CA PRO A 494 -27.33 -2.39 32.17
C PRO A 494 -26.75 -3.47 33.10
N LYS A 495 -26.93 -3.30 34.41
CA LYS A 495 -26.45 -4.20 35.48
C LYS A 495 -24.94 -4.19 35.75
N ASP A 496 -24.15 -3.36 35.05
CA ASP A 496 -22.71 -3.25 35.29
C ASP A 496 -22.36 -2.66 36.66
N LEU A 497 -23.18 -1.71 37.13
CA LEU A 497 -22.96 -1.06 38.43
C LEU A 497 -23.60 -1.82 39.58
N VAL A 498 -24.75 -2.47 39.32
CA VAL A 498 -25.50 -3.27 40.30
C VAL A 498 -26.16 -4.44 39.57
N SER A 499 -25.74 -5.67 39.86
CA SER A 499 -26.10 -6.88 39.08
C SER A 499 -27.61 -7.13 38.95
N ASN A 500 -28.42 -6.70 39.92
CA ASN A 500 -29.88 -6.88 39.92
C ASN A 500 -30.67 -5.62 39.57
N ASN A 501 -30.01 -4.52 39.22
CA ASN A 501 -30.67 -3.27 38.86
C ASN A 501 -30.18 -2.76 37.49
N PRO A 502 -30.91 -3.06 36.39
CA PRO A 502 -30.54 -2.62 35.05
C PRO A 502 -30.62 -1.10 34.88
N THR A 503 -31.31 -0.40 35.77
CA THR A 503 -31.46 1.06 35.71
C THR A 503 -30.30 1.79 36.38
N ALA A 504 -29.45 1.12 37.16
CA ALA A 504 -28.26 1.72 37.76
C ALA A 504 -27.16 1.90 36.70
N ARG A 505 -27.14 3.07 36.05
CA ARG A 505 -26.22 3.38 34.95
C ARG A 505 -25.59 4.75 35.14
N VAL A 506 -24.43 4.94 34.54
CA VAL A 506 -23.75 6.24 34.42
C VAL A 506 -23.48 6.48 32.94
N MET A 507 -23.74 7.70 32.46
CA MET A 507 -23.36 8.15 31.13
C MET A 507 -22.32 9.26 31.21
N THR A 508 -21.35 9.23 30.31
CA THR A 508 -20.39 10.31 30.11
C THR A 508 -20.87 11.15 28.95
N VAL A 509 -20.96 12.46 29.15
CA VAL A 509 -21.34 13.41 28.11
C VAL A 509 -20.23 14.41 27.89
N GLU A 510 -20.06 14.84 26.64
CA GLU A 510 -19.35 16.08 26.33
C GLU A 510 -20.39 17.14 25.98
N ILE A 511 -20.31 18.31 26.60
CA ILE A 511 -21.20 19.43 26.34
C ILE A 511 -20.42 20.55 25.67
N LYS A 512 -21.02 21.11 24.62
CA LYS A 512 -20.66 22.40 24.04
C LYS A 512 -21.82 23.36 24.27
N PHE A 513 -21.59 24.35 25.12
CA PHE A 513 -22.57 25.35 25.45
C PHE A 513 -21.97 26.72 25.14
N PRO A 514 -22.53 27.51 24.21
CA PRO A 514 -22.12 28.90 24.06
C PRO A 514 -22.07 29.59 25.41
N LYS A 515 -21.25 30.61 25.61
CA LYS A 515 -21.19 31.39 26.84
C LYS A 515 -22.34 32.38 26.90
N LYS A 516 -22.71 32.79 28.11
CA LYS A 516 -23.73 33.83 28.30
C LYS A 516 -23.08 35.16 27.97
N LYS A 517 -23.58 35.84 26.94
CA LYS A 517 -23.18 37.22 26.62
C LYS A 517 -23.75 38.21 27.63
#